data_AF-A0A5M3MNX9-F1
#
_entry.id   AF-A0A5M3MNX9-F1
#
_cell.length_a   1.000
_cell.length_b   1.000
_cell.length_c   1.000
_cell.angle_alpha   90.00
_cell.angle_beta   90.00
_cell.angle_gamma   90.00
#
_symmetry.space_group_name_H-M   'P 1'
#
loop_
_entity.id
_entity.type
_entity.pdbx_description
1 polymer ?
#
loop_
_entity_poly.entity_id
_entity_poly.type
_entity_poly.pdbx_seq_one_letter_code
_entity_poly.pdbx_strand_id
1 'polypeptide(L)'
;DGGGVRGLSELLILRELLHRLGYERGGKEVRPCEEFDMIGGTGTGGWIAIMLGRLGMTTEEAISAYSDVVTHVFSNGKKWSKEGMYKATALENAFKHVLKSRLGASNLRMRDETTDSLRCRTFVCAQLEQNFTGGRPTLFRSYRPHTASVNPLIWEAARATSANPFLFKRIAITDGGITEVYIDGGTGGANNPIQTLLAEARVVFPGRSVGCIISLGAGHPNTISIPTTQFLKLSIRHRLKVAKTARAIAEDCEAEAEKVAIQLKGYSNIYFRLSVDQGMQGIKQADVEKLNAVIAHTSQYMKMETVMTALEEAVRALK
;
A
#
# COMPACT_ATOMS: atom_id res chain seq x y z
N ASP A 1 0.22 -3.38 2.03
CA ASP A 1 -1.10 -2.85 2.46
C ASP A 1 -1.05 -1.34 2.65
N GLY A 2 -2.17 -0.69 2.96
CA GLY A 2 -2.13 0.66 3.53
C GLY A 2 -1.84 0.65 5.04
N GLY A 3 -0.88 1.46 5.49
CA GLY A 3 -0.37 1.35 6.86
C GLY A 3 0.21 2.60 7.52
N GLY A 4 0.46 3.68 6.76
CA GLY A 4 1.17 4.85 7.28
C GLY A 4 2.65 4.53 7.52
N VAL A 5 3.29 5.15 8.50
CA VAL A 5 4.71 4.90 8.88
C VAL A 5 5.06 3.41 9.03
N ARG A 6 4.09 2.57 9.42
CA ARG A 6 4.26 1.13 9.55
C ARG A 6 4.57 0.42 8.22
N GLY A 7 4.23 1.01 7.07
CA GLY A 7 4.58 0.46 5.75
C GLY A 7 6.09 0.24 5.54
N LEU A 8 6.95 0.85 6.36
CA LEU A 8 8.38 0.51 6.39
C LEU A 8 8.61 -1.00 6.68
N SER A 9 7.74 -1.65 7.46
CA SER A 9 7.83 -3.10 7.70
C SER A 9 7.71 -3.91 6.40
N GLU A 10 6.85 -3.50 5.48
CA GLU A 10 6.65 -4.17 4.19
C GLU A 10 7.94 -4.15 3.37
N LEU A 11 8.61 -3.00 3.31
CA LEU A 11 9.89 -2.86 2.60
C LEU A 11 11.02 -3.68 3.25
N LEU A 12 11.07 -3.74 4.58
CA LEU A 12 12.07 -4.53 5.31
C LEU A 12 11.89 -6.04 5.07
N ILE A 13 10.64 -6.52 5.09
CA ILE A 13 10.31 -7.92 4.79
C ILE A 13 10.64 -8.25 3.34
N LEU A 14 10.26 -7.38 2.39
CA LEU A 14 10.56 -7.60 0.99
C LEU A 14 12.05 -7.60 0.71
N ARG A 15 12.81 -6.71 1.35
CA ARG A 15 14.27 -6.69 1.27
C ARG A 15 14.85 -8.02 1.70
N GLU A 16 14.42 -8.57 2.84
CA GLU A 16 14.91 -9.85 3.32
C GLU A 16 14.60 -10.98 2.34
N LEU A 17 13.37 -11.03 1.80
CA LEU A 17 12.96 -12.00 0.79
C LEU A 17 13.86 -11.94 -0.46
N LEU A 18 14.06 -10.75 -1.01
CA LEU A 18 14.85 -10.56 -2.24
C LEU A 18 16.35 -10.74 -2.00
N HIS A 19 16.85 -10.43 -0.80
CA HIS A 19 18.21 -10.72 -0.41
C HIS A 19 18.48 -12.23 -0.41
N ARG A 20 17.58 -13.04 0.17
CA ARG A 20 17.66 -14.51 0.14
C ARG A 20 17.61 -15.04 -1.29
N LEU A 21 16.68 -14.54 -2.11
CA LEU A 21 16.57 -14.94 -3.52
C LEU A 21 17.85 -14.59 -4.31
N GLY A 22 18.40 -13.39 -4.08
CA GLY A 22 19.65 -12.94 -4.69
C GLY A 22 20.84 -13.80 -4.30
N TYR A 23 20.93 -14.18 -3.02
CA TYR A 23 21.95 -15.10 -2.51
C TYR A 23 21.93 -16.44 -3.24
N GLU A 24 20.77 -17.05 -3.39
CA GLU A 24 20.62 -18.33 -4.11
C GLU A 24 20.87 -18.21 -5.63
N ARG A 25 20.73 -17.00 -6.19
CA ARG A 25 21.07 -16.69 -7.59
C ARG A 25 22.52 -16.20 -7.77
N GLY A 26 23.40 -16.51 -6.82
CA GLY A 26 24.83 -16.20 -6.89
C GLY A 26 25.20 -14.79 -6.46
N GLY A 27 24.43 -14.18 -5.54
CA GLY A 27 24.68 -12.84 -5.00
C GLY A 27 24.23 -11.70 -5.91
N LYS A 28 23.32 -11.96 -6.86
CA LYS A 28 22.77 -10.92 -7.74
C LYS A 28 21.76 -10.06 -7.00
N GLU A 29 21.83 -8.74 -7.18
CA GLU A 29 20.76 -7.84 -6.74
C GLU A 29 19.49 -8.13 -7.54
N VAL A 30 18.37 -8.34 -6.84
CA VAL A 30 17.06 -8.63 -7.46
C VAL A 30 16.19 -7.39 -7.36
N ARG A 31 15.79 -6.84 -8.50
CA ARG A 31 14.85 -5.71 -8.54
C ARG A 31 13.40 -6.22 -8.49
N PRO A 32 12.53 -5.64 -7.65
CA PRO A 32 11.14 -6.07 -7.58
C PRO A 32 10.40 -6.02 -8.93
N CYS A 33 10.65 -5.00 -9.75
CA CYS A 33 10.02 -4.88 -11.08
C CYS A 33 10.49 -5.91 -12.11
N GLU A 34 11.60 -6.60 -11.83
CA GLU A 34 12.12 -7.69 -12.65
C GLU A 34 11.66 -9.06 -12.14
N GLU A 35 11.33 -9.16 -10.85
CA GLU A 35 10.86 -10.39 -10.23
C GLU A 35 9.34 -10.56 -10.34
N PHE A 36 8.58 -9.49 -10.06
CA PHE A 36 7.13 -9.55 -10.01
C PHE A 36 6.49 -9.06 -11.31
N ASP A 37 5.57 -9.86 -11.87
CA ASP A 37 4.79 -9.48 -13.05
C ASP A 37 3.80 -8.34 -12.73
N MET A 38 3.34 -8.21 -11.48
CA MET A 38 2.42 -7.18 -11.04
C MET A 38 2.66 -6.76 -9.60
N ILE A 39 2.60 -5.46 -9.33
CA ILE A 39 2.67 -4.87 -7.98
C ILE A 39 1.48 -3.93 -7.79
N GLY A 40 0.69 -4.20 -6.75
CA GLY A 40 -0.49 -3.42 -6.38
C GLY A 40 -0.38 -2.87 -4.97
N GLY A 41 -0.88 -1.65 -4.74
CA GLY A 41 -0.82 -1.02 -3.42
C GLY A 41 -1.96 -0.06 -3.12
N THR A 42 -2.24 0.13 -1.83
CA THR A 42 -3.22 1.10 -1.32
C THR A 42 -2.57 1.96 -0.24
N GLY A 43 -2.92 3.24 -0.15
CA GLY A 43 -2.34 4.15 0.83
C GLY A 43 -0.82 4.21 0.71
N THR A 44 -0.12 4.06 1.82
CA THR A 44 1.35 3.97 1.82
C THR A 44 1.90 2.74 1.10
N GLY A 45 1.17 1.63 1.03
CA GLY A 45 1.52 0.51 0.14
C GLY A 45 1.45 0.89 -1.33
N GLY A 46 0.60 1.86 -1.69
CA GLY A 46 0.58 2.46 -3.02
C GLY A 46 1.84 3.28 -3.31
N TRP A 47 2.39 3.96 -2.31
CA TRP A 47 3.70 4.65 -2.43
C TRP A 47 4.82 3.65 -2.71
N ILE A 48 4.84 2.55 -1.95
CA ILE A 48 5.78 1.45 -2.13
C ILE A 48 5.62 0.84 -3.52
N ALA A 49 4.39 0.55 -3.97
CA ALA A 49 4.12 0.02 -5.30
C ALA A 49 4.65 0.94 -6.41
N ILE A 50 4.45 2.26 -6.30
CA ILE A 50 5.00 3.24 -7.25
C ILE A 50 6.54 3.18 -7.25
N MET A 51 7.18 3.19 -6.09
CA MET A 51 8.64 3.16 -5.98
C MET A 51 9.20 1.88 -6.62
N LEU A 52 8.71 0.71 -6.20
CA LEU A 52 9.28 -0.57 -6.62
C LEU A 52 8.94 -0.92 -8.07
N GLY A 53 7.68 -0.72 -8.48
CA GLY A 53 7.20 -1.13 -9.78
C GLY A 53 7.34 -0.06 -10.85
N ARG A 54 6.76 1.13 -10.63
CA ARG A 54 6.72 2.20 -11.65
C ARG A 54 8.06 2.92 -11.80
N LEU A 55 8.79 3.13 -10.71
CA LEU A 55 10.10 3.80 -10.70
C LEU A 55 11.28 2.82 -10.77
N GLY A 56 11.00 1.51 -10.70
CA GLY A 56 12.01 0.46 -10.79
C GLY A 56 13.07 0.52 -9.69
N MET A 57 12.70 1.00 -8.50
CA MET A 57 13.62 1.12 -7.38
C MET A 57 14.00 -0.25 -6.81
N THR A 58 15.24 -0.37 -6.34
CA THR A 58 15.63 -1.48 -5.45
C THR A 58 14.92 -1.31 -4.10
N THR A 59 14.90 -2.36 -3.27
CA THR A 59 14.32 -2.26 -1.93
C THR A 59 15.06 -1.25 -1.06
N GLU A 60 16.38 -1.12 -1.19
CA GLU A 60 17.16 -0.15 -0.42
C GLU A 60 16.85 1.30 -0.82
N GLU A 61 16.79 1.56 -2.13
CA GLU A 61 16.40 2.87 -2.64
C GLU A 61 14.99 3.26 -2.18
N ALA A 62 14.06 2.29 -2.21
CA ALA A 62 12.69 2.51 -1.76
C ALA A 62 12.60 2.71 -0.24
N ILE A 63 13.40 2.01 0.58
CA ILE A 63 13.46 2.25 2.03
C ILE A 63 13.89 3.68 2.33
N SER A 64 14.93 4.17 1.67
CA SER A 64 15.40 5.55 1.84
C SER A 64 14.31 6.55 1.41
N ALA A 65 13.81 6.41 0.18
CA ALA A 65 12.80 7.32 -0.36
C ALA A 65 11.50 7.32 0.47
N TYR A 66 11.07 6.14 0.93
CA TYR A 66 9.90 6.00 1.78
C TYR A 66 10.08 6.70 3.13
N SER A 67 11.23 6.48 3.78
CA SER A 67 11.57 7.11 5.06
C SER A 67 11.60 8.63 4.98
N ASP A 68 12.14 9.17 3.89
CA ASP A 68 12.16 10.61 3.61
C ASP A 68 10.75 11.16 3.39
N VAL A 69 9.94 10.46 2.59
CA VAL A 69 8.55 10.86 2.30
C VAL A 69 7.72 10.85 3.58
N VAL A 70 7.71 9.77 4.37
CA VAL A 70 6.91 9.72 5.60
C VAL A 70 7.34 10.78 6.60
N THR A 71 8.65 11.03 6.73
CA THR A 71 9.18 12.06 7.62
C THR A 71 8.69 13.43 7.16
N HIS A 72 8.89 13.78 5.89
CA HIS A 72 8.47 15.09 5.36
C HIS A 72 6.95 15.32 5.47
N VAL A 73 6.16 14.28 5.22
CA VAL A 73 4.68 14.37 5.19
C VAL A 73 4.09 14.46 6.59
N PHE A 74 4.59 13.68 7.54
CA PHE A 74 3.96 13.52 8.85
C PHE A 74 4.63 14.33 9.99
N SER A 75 5.77 14.98 9.76
CA SER A 75 6.45 15.77 10.81
C SER A 75 5.72 17.07 11.20
N ASN A 76 4.93 17.64 10.30
CA ASN A 76 4.32 18.97 10.48
C ASN A 76 2.79 18.93 10.41
N GLY A 77 2.17 18.22 11.35
CA GLY A 77 0.72 18.16 11.51
C GLY A 77 0.11 19.52 11.90
N LYS A 78 -1.04 19.86 11.31
CA LYS A 78 -1.85 21.02 11.69
C LYS A 78 -2.67 20.68 12.93
N LYS A 79 -2.34 21.28 14.08
CA LYS A 79 -3.25 21.26 15.24
C LYS A 79 -4.47 22.12 14.87
N TRP A 80 -5.68 21.54 14.89
CA TRP A 80 -6.98 22.23 14.67
C TRP A 80 -7.40 22.53 13.21
N SER A 81 -7.20 21.60 12.27
CA SER A 81 -7.71 21.79 10.89
C SER A 81 -9.04 21.05 10.65
N LYS A 82 -10.02 21.75 10.04
CA LYS A 82 -11.26 21.14 9.49
C LYS A 82 -11.03 20.40 8.16
N GLU A 83 -9.78 20.38 7.70
CA GLU A 83 -9.37 20.14 6.32
C GLU A 83 -8.30 19.03 6.23
N GLY A 84 -8.24 18.14 7.23
CA GLY A 84 -7.21 17.11 7.36
C GLY A 84 -6.02 17.53 8.22
N MET A 85 -5.42 16.58 8.92
CA MET A 85 -4.31 16.82 9.86
C MET A 85 -3.00 17.20 9.17
N TYR A 86 -2.81 16.83 7.90
CA TYR A 86 -1.55 17.01 7.19
C TYR A 86 -1.72 17.78 5.87
N LYS A 87 -0.66 18.49 5.46
CA LYS A 87 -0.68 19.30 4.24
C LYS A 87 -0.59 18.41 3.00
N ALA A 88 -1.60 18.48 2.15
CA ALA A 88 -1.59 17.93 0.80
C ALA A 88 -0.31 18.28 0.00
N THR A 89 0.14 19.53 0.12
CA THR A 89 1.34 20.03 -0.57
C THR A 89 2.64 19.40 -0.05
N ALA A 90 2.69 18.93 1.20
CA ALA A 90 3.88 18.25 1.72
C ALA A 90 4.06 16.90 1.00
N LEU A 91 2.98 16.14 0.81
CA LEU A 91 3.02 14.88 0.07
C LEU A 91 3.32 15.08 -1.42
N GLU A 92 2.71 16.08 -2.04
CA GLU A 92 3.03 16.48 -3.41
C GLU A 92 4.52 16.81 -3.58
N ASN A 93 5.07 17.66 -2.72
CA ASN A 93 6.47 18.07 -2.79
C ASN A 93 7.43 16.90 -2.54
N ALA A 94 7.12 16.03 -1.58
CA ALA A 94 7.91 14.85 -1.29
C ALA A 94 7.99 13.91 -2.51
N PHE A 95 6.86 13.60 -3.15
CA PHE A 95 6.86 12.77 -4.36
C PHE A 95 7.51 13.47 -5.55
N LYS A 96 7.29 14.78 -5.75
CA LYS A 96 7.97 15.54 -6.80
C LYS A 96 9.49 15.52 -6.61
N HIS A 97 9.97 15.54 -5.38
CA HIS A 97 11.40 15.40 -5.08
C HIS A 97 11.92 14.01 -5.46
N VAL A 98 11.24 12.93 -5.04
CA VAL A 98 11.59 11.56 -5.43
C VAL A 98 11.65 11.41 -6.95
N LEU A 99 10.65 11.92 -7.67
CA LEU A 99 10.59 11.86 -9.13
C LEU A 99 11.73 12.64 -9.79
N LYS A 100 12.02 13.85 -9.31
CA LYS A 100 13.11 14.67 -9.83
C LYS A 100 14.47 14.00 -9.63
N SER A 101 14.71 13.42 -8.45
CA SER A 101 15.97 12.74 -8.15
C SER A 101 16.18 11.46 -8.98
N ARG A 102 15.10 10.80 -9.41
CA ARG A 102 15.16 9.51 -10.11
C ARG A 102 15.06 9.61 -11.63
N LEU A 103 14.19 10.48 -12.12
CA LEU A 103 13.80 10.58 -13.53
C LEU A 103 14.03 11.98 -14.10
N GLY A 104 14.60 12.91 -13.32
CA GLY A 104 14.89 14.28 -13.77
C GLY A 104 13.66 15.18 -13.95
N ALA A 105 12.44 14.67 -13.71
CA ALA A 105 11.18 15.38 -13.92
C ALA A 105 10.22 15.16 -12.75
N SER A 106 9.37 16.15 -12.46
CA SER A 106 8.44 16.13 -11.32
C SER A 106 6.98 15.86 -11.70
N ASN A 107 6.62 16.07 -12.96
CA ASN A 107 5.25 15.93 -13.46
C ASN A 107 5.18 14.83 -14.53
N LEU A 108 5.47 13.61 -14.12
CA LEU A 108 5.36 12.42 -14.95
C LEU A 108 4.00 11.74 -14.74
N ARG A 109 3.43 11.19 -15.81
CA ARG A 109 2.18 10.42 -15.77
C ARG A 109 2.43 9.02 -15.21
N MET A 110 1.41 8.43 -14.58
CA MET A 110 1.45 7.03 -14.17
C MET A 110 1.70 6.12 -15.39
N ARG A 111 1.00 6.40 -16.49
CA ARG A 111 1.18 5.75 -17.80
C ARG A 111 1.71 6.74 -18.84
N ASP A 112 2.76 6.33 -19.53
CA ASP A 112 3.31 6.97 -20.73
C ASP A 112 3.79 5.90 -21.74
N GLU A 113 4.31 6.32 -22.90
CA GLU A 113 4.74 5.42 -23.99
C GLU A 113 5.79 4.39 -23.54
N THR A 114 6.63 4.72 -22.55
CA THR A 114 7.69 3.83 -22.05
C THR A 114 7.15 2.79 -21.06
N THR A 115 5.97 3.04 -20.50
CA THR A 115 5.44 2.21 -19.41
C THR A 115 4.76 0.93 -19.87
N ASP A 116 4.22 0.91 -21.10
CA ASP A 116 3.57 -0.28 -21.65
C ASP A 116 4.57 -1.41 -21.92
N SER A 117 5.86 -1.08 -22.14
CA SER A 117 6.97 -2.03 -22.27
C SER A 117 7.56 -2.51 -20.94
N LEU A 118 7.14 -1.95 -19.80
CA LEU A 118 7.62 -2.44 -18.50
C LEU A 118 7.10 -3.86 -18.25
N ARG A 119 8.00 -4.74 -17.79
CA ARG A 119 7.66 -6.10 -17.36
C ARG A 119 6.65 -6.07 -16.20
N CYS A 120 6.94 -5.28 -15.17
CA CYS A 120 6.08 -5.17 -13.99
C CYS A 120 4.91 -4.21 -14.21
N ARG A 121 3.70 -4.76 -14.13
CA ARG A 121 2.44 -4.02 -14.18
C ARG A 121 2.14 -3.44 -12.80
N THR A 122 2.23 -2.12 -12.66
CA THR A 122 2.03 -1.45 -11.37
C THR A 122 0.67 -0.78 -11.31
N PHE A 123 -0.04 -0.89 -10.18
CA PHE A 123 -1.24 -0.09 -9.94
C PHE A 123 -1.36 0.37 -8.49
N VAL A 124 -2.10 1.45 -8.29
CA VAL A 124 -2.51 1.92 -6.95
C VAL A 124 -4.02 2.11 -6.87
N CYS A 125 -4.60 1.80 -5.71
CA CYS A 125 -6.02 1.91 -5.44
C CYS A 125 -6.40 3.30 -4.88
N ALA A 126 -7.39 3.95 -5.46
CA ALA A 126 -8.05 5.13 -4.91
C ALA A 126 -9.57 4.97 -5.01
N GLN A 127 -10.33 5.62 -4.12
CA GLN A 127 -11.79 5.54 -4.15
C GLN A 127 -12.38 6.83 -4.72
N LEU A 128 -13.34 6.71 -5.63
CA LEU A 128 -14.15 7.86 -6.06
C LEU A 128 -14.99 8.35 -4.89
N GLU A 129 -14.91 9.64 -4.59
CA GLU A 129 -15.60 10.23 -3.43
C GLU A 129 -17.12 10.03 -3.48
N GLN A 130 -17.71 10.11 -4.67
CA GLN A 130 -19.17 10.08 -4.83
C GLN A 130 -19.73 8.66 -4.99
N ASN A 131 -18.87 7.63 -5.05
CA ASN A 131 -19.31 6.25 -5.25
C ASN A 131 -18.44 5.26 -4.50
N PHE A 132 -18.97 4.74 -3.39
CA PHE A 132 -18.37 3.66 -2.59
C PHE A 132 -19.00 2.30 -2.88
N THR A 133 -19.98 2.25 -3.80
CA THR A 133 -20.83 1.08 -3.99
C THR A 133 -20.00 -0.12 -4.45
N GLY A 134 -20.18 -1.24 -3.76
CA GLY A 134 -19.52 -2.50 -4.09
C GLY A 134 -18.03 -2.55 -3.72
N GLY A 135 -17.47 -1.54 -3.03
CA GLY A 135 -16.09 -1.56 -2.54
C GLY A 135 -15.04 -1.67 -3.65
N ARG A 136 -15.37 -1.24 -4.87
CA ARG A 136 -14.46 -1.30 -6.02
C ARG A 136 -13.66 -0.01 -6.11
N PRO A 137 -12.34 -0.05 -5.90
CA PRO A 137 -11.49 1.12 -6.07
C PRO A 137 -11.28 1.41 -7.56
N THR A 138 -11.02 2.68 -7.88
CA THR A 138 -10.38 3.08 -9.14
C THR A 138 -8.90 2.70 -9.06
N LEU A 139 -8.37 2.09 -10.13
CA LEU A 139 -6.95 1.75 -10.23
C LEU A 139 -6.22 2.73 -11.14
N PHE A 140 -5.22 3.41 -10.59
CA PHE A 140 -4.26 4.17 -11.39
C PHE A 140 -3.10 3.26 -11.78
N ARG A 141 -2.95 3.02 -13.08
CA ARG A 141 -2.09 1.98 -13.65
C ARG A 141 -0.88 2.56 -14.35
N SER A 142 0.23 1.84 -14.32
CA SER A 142 1.42 2.08 -15.14
C SER A 142 1.35 1.41 -16.53
N TYR A 143 0.16 1.00 -16.96
CA TYR A 143 -0.04 0.28 -18.20
C TYR A 143 -1.42 0.59 -18.74
N ARG A 144 -1.62 0.34 -20.04
CA ARG A 144 -2.89 0.58 -20.70
C ARG A 144 -4.00 -0.35 -20.16
N PRO A 145 -5.09 0.19 -19.57
CA PRO A 145 -6.24 -0.58 -19.18
C PRO A 145 -7.07 -0.98 -20.42
N HIS A 146 -7.91 -2.00 -20.24
CA HIS A 146 -8.92 -2.39 -21.23
C HIS A 146 -10.08 -1.38 -21.31
N THR A 147 -10.33 -0.62 -20.25
CA THR A 147 -11.40 0.37 -20.15
C THR A 147 -10.83 1.78 -19.98
N ALA A 148 -11.56 2.79 -20.45
CA ALA A 148 -11.15 4.18 -20.26
C ALA A 148 -11.02 4.49 -18.76
N SER A 149 -9.88 5.08 -18.37
CA SER A 149 -9.62 5.50 -16.99
C SER A 149 -8.75 6.75 -16.98
N VAL A 150 -8.90 7.55 -15.93
CA VAL A 150 -8.02 8.69 -15.64
C VAL A 150 -6.56 8.22 -15.58
N ASN A 151 -5.66 8.95 -16.23
CA ASN A 151 -4.22 8.78 -16.16
C ASN A 151 -3.58 9.94 -15.38
N PRO A 152 -3.50 9.85 -14.05
CA PRO A 152 -2.97 10.92 -13.22
C PRO A 152 -1.44 11.08 -13.36
N LEU A 153 -0.92 12.20 -12.87
CA LEU A 153 0.50 12.31 -12.54
C LEU A 153 0.84 11.34 -11.40
N ILE A 154 2.10 10.89 -11.33
CA ILE A 154 2.55 9.94 -10.31
C ILE A 154 2.32 10.51 -8.89
N TRP A 155 2.62 11.79 -8.68
CA TRP A 155 2.38 12.43 -7.38
C TRP A 155 0.88 12.58 -7.06
N GLU A 156 0.02 12.73 -8.08
CA GLU A 156 -1.45 12.76 -7.90
C GLU A 156 -1.97 11.38 -7.49
N ALA A 157 -1.47 10.31 -8.13
CA ALA A 157 -1.80 8.93 -7.77
C ALA A 157 -1.39 8.61 -6.33
N ALA A 158 -0.16 9.00 -5.94
CA ALA A 158 0.34 8.86 -4.58
C ALA A 158 -0.48 9.66 -3.55
N ARG A 159 -0.97 10.85 -3.93
CA ARG A 159 -1.86 11.64 -3.08
C ARG A 159 -3.24 11.02 -2.96
N ALA A 160 -3.84 10.59 -4.06
CA ALA A 160 -5.18 10.03 -4.10
C ALA A 160 -5.27 8.73 -3.29
N THR A 161 -4.32 7.82 -3.49
CA THR A 161 -4.31 6.53 -2.78
C THR A 161 -4.21 6.68 -1.26
N SER A 162 -3.63 7.79 -0.77
CA SER A 162 -3.43 8.10 0.65
C SER A 162 -4.29 9.27 1.16
N ALA A 163 -5.28 9.74 0.38
CA ALA A 163 -6.15 10.85 0.75
C ALA A 163 -7.20 10.45 1.81
N ASN A 164 -6.73 9.96 2.96
CA ASN A 164 -7.58 9.47 4.05
C ASN A 164 -8.30 10.67 4.68
N PRO A 165 -9.64 10.69 4.78
CA PRO A 165 -10.38 11.88 5.22
C PRO A 165 -10.00 12.43 6.60
N PHE A 166 -9.40 11.60 7.46
CA PHE A 166 -8.91 12.03 8.77
C PHE A 166 -7.49 12.62 8.72
N LEU A 167 -6.68 12.25 7.73
CA LEU A 167 -5.29 12.68 7.60
C LEU A 167 -5.12 13.80 6.55
N PHE A 168 -5.79 13.70 5.42
CA PHE A 168 -5.58 14.54 4.25
C PHE A 168 -6.90 14.97 3.60
N LYS A 169 -6.85 16.08 2.85
CA LYS A 169 -7.93 16.45 1.94
C LYS A 169 -8.03 15.48 0.77
N ARG A 170 -9.27 15.29 0.30
CA ARG A 170 -9.58 14.75 -1.04
C ARG A 170 -8.78 15.45 -2.15
N ILE A 171 -8.62 14.79 -3.28
CA ILE A 171 -7.92 15.33 -4.44
C ILE A 171 -8.83 15.30 -5.67
N ALA A 172 -8.87 16.40 -6.41
CA ALA A 172 -9.47 16.46 -7.73
C ALA A 172 -8.37 16.23 -8.77
N ILE A 173 -8.59 15.30 -9.70
CA ILE A 173 -7.66 14.99 -10.79
C ILE A 173 -8.39 15.27 -12.09
N THR A 174 -7.75 16.01 -12.99
CA THR A 174 -8.32 16.34 -14.30
C THR A 174 -7.51 15.68 -15.40
N ASP A 175 -8.17 14.87 -16.23
CA ASP A 175 -7.57 14.23 -17.39
C ASP A 175 -8.54 14.25 -18.57
N GLY A 176 -8.05 14.66 -19.75
CA GLY A 176 -8.89 14.76 -20.96
C GLY A 176 -10.11 15.68 -20.83
N GLY A 177 -10.06 16.69 -19.95
CA GLY A 177 -11.20 17.59 -19.67
C GLY A 177 -12.23 17.05 -18.67
N ILE A 178 -12.02 15.84 -18.14
CA ILE A 178 -12.88 15.23 -17.12
C ILE A 178 -12.19 15.40 -15.75
N THR A 179 -12.93 15.93 -14.77
CA THR A 179 -12.45 16.06 -13.39
C THR A 179 -13.16 15.06 -12.48
N GLU A 180 -12.39 14.20 -11.84
CA GLU A 180 -12.87 13.25 -10.83
C GLU A 180 -12.25 13.54 -9.47
N VAL A 181 -13.01 13.28 -8.40
CA VAL A 181 -12.57 13.54 -7.02
C VAL A 181 -12.37 12.23 -6.28
N TYR A 182 -11.19 12.08 -5.68
CA TYR A 182 -10.73 10.85 -5.06
C TYR A 182 -10.36 11.03 -3.59
N ILE A 183 -10.52 9.93 -2.86
CA ILE A 183 -10.02 9.71 -1.50
C ILE A 183 -9.22 8.40 -1.43
N ASP A 184 -8.66 8.14 -0.26
CA ASP A 184 -7.90 6.92 0.05
C ASP A 184 -8.67 5.62 -0.26
N GLY A 185 -7.99 4.69 -0.94
CA GLY A 185 -8.58 3.41 -1.31
C GLY A 185 -8.88 2.50 -0.12
N GLY A 186 -8.17 2.68 1.00
CA GLY A 186 -8.42 1.94 2.24
C GLY A 186 -9.75 2.31 2.87
N THR A 187 -10.13 3.59 2.81
CA THR A 187 -11.45 4.08 3.22
C THR A 187 -12.58 3.46 2.38
N GLY A 188 -12.29 3.08 1.13
CA GLY A 188 -13.20 2.38 0.22
C GLY A 188 -13.28 0.86 0.43
N GLY A 189 -12.58 0.29 1.42
CA GLY A 189 -12.55 -1.15 1.69
C GLY A 189 -11.44 -1.92 0.97
N ALA A 190 -10.55 -1.24 0.25
CA ALA A 190 -9.44 -1.87 -0.48
C ALA A 190 -8.08 -1.68 0.20
N ASN A 191 -8.04 -1.60 1.55
CA ASN A 191 -6.79 -1.30 2.28
C ASN A 191 -5.73 -2.40 2.11
N ASN A 192 -6.19 -3.65 2.01
CA ASN A 192 -5.44 -4.75 1.42
C ASN A 192 -5.95 -4.97 -0.02
N PRO A 193 -5.14 -4.68 -1.06
CA PRO A 193 -5.57 -4.76 -2.44
C PRO A 193 -5.55 -6.18 -3.00
N ILE A 194 -5.43 -7.24 -2.20
CA ILE A 194 -5.19 -8.59 -2.72
C ILE A 194 -6.29 -9.12 -3.65
N GLN A 195 -7.57 -8.92 -3.31
CA GLN A 195 -8.68 -9.31 -4.17
C GLN A 195 -8.66 -8.53 -5.49
N THR A 196 -8.36 -7.22 -5.41
CA THR A 196 -8.18 -6.35 -6.58
C THR A 196 -7.02 -6.81 -7.45
N LEU A 197 -5.88 -7.19 -6.85
CA LEU A 197 -4.71 -7.70 -7.54
C LEU A 197 -5.02 -9.00 -8.29
N LEU A 198 -5.71 -9.93 -7.65
CA LEU A 198 -6.12 -11.19 -8.27
C LEU A 198 -7.09 -10.96 -9.44
N ALA A 199 -8.07 -10.05 -9.27
CA ALA A 199 -9.00 -9.70 -10.33
C ALA A 199 -8.30 -9.03 -11.51
N GLU A 200 -7.40 -8.08 -11.25
CA GLU A 200 -6.65 -7.37 -12.28
C GLU A 200 -5.67 -8.30 -13.01
N ALA A 201 -4.97 -9.19 -12.29
CA ALA A 201 -4.06 -10.17 -12.88
C ALA A 201 -4.77 -11.08 -13.90
N ARG A 202 -6.02 -11.50 -13.62
CA ARG A 202 -6.82 -12.30 -14.57
C ARG A 202 -7.14 -11.55 -15.86
N VAL A 203 -7.34 -10.23 -15.77
CA VAL A 203 -7.64 -9.37 -16.92
C VAL A 203 -6.37 -9.06 -17.72
N VAL A 204 -5.26 -8.78 -17.04
CA VAL A 204 -3.99 -8.36 -17.66
C VAL A 204 -3.21 -9.55 -18.22
N PHE A 205 -3.34 -10.74 -17.62
CA PHE A 205 -2.63 -11.95 -18.02
C PHE A 205 -3.62 -13.08 -18.37
N PRO A 206 -4.42 -12.92 -19.43
CA PRO A 206 -5.42 -13.91 -19.80
C PRO A 206 -4.76 -15.27 -20.08
N GLY A 207 -5.34 -16.34 -19.54
CA GLY A 207 -4.86 -17.71 -19.71
C GLY A 207 -3.62 -18.09 -18.90
N ARG A 208 -3.04 -17.18 -18.10
CA ARG A 208 -1.94 -17.49 -17.18
C ARG A 208 -2.47 -17.74 -15.76
N SER A 209 -1.99 -18.80 -15.12
CA SER A 209 -2.22 -19.04 -13.69
C SER A 209 -1.25 -18.22 -12.84
N VAL A 210 -1.69 -17.79 -11.66
CA VAL A 210 -0.83 -17.14 -10.68
C VAL A 210 0.09 -18.19 -10.05
N GLY A 211 1.40 -18.00 -10.16
CA GLY A 211 2.40 -18.91 -9.58
C GLY A 211 2.72 -18.62 -8.11
N CYS A 212 2.87 -17.34 -7.76
CA CYS A 212 3.22 -16.91 -6.42
C CYS A 212 2.64 -15.52 -6.11
N ILE A 213 2.24 -15.32 -4.87
CA ILE A 213 1.67 -14.09 -4.33
C ILE A 213 2.37 -13.79 -3.01
N ILE A 214 3.03 -12.64 -2.96
CA ILE A 214 3.59 -12.08 -1.73
C ILE A 214 2.68 -10.93 -1.28
N SER A 215 1.92 -11.15 -0.20
CA SER A 215 1.08 -10.12 0.42
C SER A 215 1.76 -9.58 1.68
N LEU A 216 2.14 -8.30 1.63
CA LEU A 216 2.87 -7.64 2.71
C LEU A 216 1.92 -6.73 3.51
N GLY A 217 1.87 -6.99 4.81
CA GLY A 217 1.08 -6.21 5.76
C GLY A 217 1.93 -5.19 6.53
N ALA A 218 1.31 -4.06 6.87
CA ALA A 218 1.88 -3.03 7.73
C ALA A 218 1.75 -3.35 9.24
N GLY A 219 1.65 -4.64 9.59
CA GLY A 219 1.47 -5.15 10.95
C GLY A 219 0.06 -5.02 11.52
N HIS A 220 -0.26 -5.92 12.43
CA HIS A 220 -1.61 -6.03 12.98
C HIS A 220 -1.98 -4.82 13.83
N PRO A 221 -3.09 -4.14 13.52
CA PRO A 221 -3.69 -3.20 14.47
C PRO A 221 -4.27 -3.99 15.67
N ASN A 222 -4.47 -3.31 16.80
CA ASN A 222 -5.22 -3.87 17.93
C ASN A 222 -6.56 -4.47 17.48
N THR A 223 -7.07 -5.45 18.24
CA THR A 223 -8.41 -6.02 18.02
C THR A 223 -9.47 -4.93 17.91
N ILE A 224 -10.31 -5.03 16.88
CA ILE A 224 -11.41 -4.11 16.68
C ILE A 224 -12.54 -4.50 17.63
N SER A 225 -12.88 -3.61 18.57
CA SER A 225 -14.00 -3.81 19.48
C SER A 225 -15.05 -2.70 19.31
N ILE A 226 -16.31 -3.11 19.28
CA ILE A 226 -17.43 -2.19 19.38
C ILE A 226 -17.53 -1.78 20.85
N PRO A 227 -17.48 -0.47 21.18
CA PRO A 227 -17.68 -0.04 22.56
C PRO A 227 -19.06 -0.47 23.07
N THR A 228 -19.10 -1.21 24.18
CA THR A 228 -20.35 -1.60 24.86
C THR A 228 -21.13 -0.36 25.27
N THR A 229 -22.42 -0.32 24.93
CA THR A 229 -23.31 0.81 25.20
C THR A 229 -24.14 0.57 26.47
N GLN A 230 -24.10 1.51 27.42
CA GLN A 230 -25.27 1.82 28.23
C GLN A 230 -26.16 2.75 27.38
N PHE A 231 -27.39 2.31 27.10
CA PHE A 231 -28.31 2.81 26.08
C PHE A 231 -28.67 4.32 26.13
N LEU A 232 -28.25 5.09 27.14
CA LEU A 232 -28.83 6.42 27.40
C LEU A 232 -27.90 7.65 27.25
N LYS A 233 -26.63 7.54 26.81
CA LYS A 233 -25.78 8.74 26.62
C LYS A 233 -24.95 8.72 25.34
N LEU A 234 -25.54 9.15 24.22
CA LEU A 234 -24.84 9.49 22.96
C LEU A 234 -24.02 10.78 23.10
N SER A 235 -22.92 10.74 23.85
CA SER A 235 -21.97 11.85 23.86
C SER A 235 -21.25 12.00 22.51
N ILE A 236 -20.76 13.20 22.19
CA ILE A 236 -19.90 13.45 21.01
C ILE A 236 -18.70 12.48 20.98
N ARG A 237 -18.12 12.18 22.15
CA ARG A 237 -17.01 11.21 22.29
C ARG A 237 -17.41 9.80 21.85
N HIS A 238 -18.65 9.39 22.12
CA HIS A 238 -19.16 8.09 21.70
C HIS A 238 -19.28 8.00 20.17
N ARG A 239 -19.86 9.04 19.54
CA ARG A 239 -19.98 9.10 18.07
C ARG A 239 -18.61 9.02 17.38
N LEU A 240 -17.60 9.71 17.93
CA LEU A 240 -16.22 9.64 17.45
C LEU A 240 -15.62 8.23 17.60
N LYS A 241 -15.89 7.53 18.71
CA LYS A 241 -15.41 6.16 18.93
C LYS A 241 -16.03 5.18 17.94
N VAL A 242 -17.34 5.26 17.71
CA VAL A 242 -18.04 4.44 16.70
C VAL A 242 -17.50 4.71 15.30
N ALA A 243 -17.33 5.98 14.92
CA ALA A 243 -16.74 6.34 13.62
C ALA A 243 -15.32 5.78 13.46
N LYS A 244 -14.50 5.82 14.51
CA LYS A 244 -13.15 5.23 14.52
C LYS A 244 -13.20 3.70 14.38
N THR A 245 -14.14 3.02 15.03
CA THR A 245 -14.34 1.57 14.88
C THR A 245 -14.78 1.20 13.47
N ALA A 246 -15.77 1.90 12.90
CA ALA A 246 -16.24 1.67 11.53
C ALA A 246 -15.10 1.83 10.50
N ARG A 247 -14.25 2.85 10.70
CA ARG A 247 -13.03 3.03 9.91
C ARG A 247 -12.07 1.84 10.07
N ALA A 248 -11.80 1.40 11.30
CA ALA A 248 -10.90 0.28 11.53
C ALA A 248 -11.38 -1.00 10.84
N ILE A 249 -12.70 -1.21 10.77
CA ILE A 249 -13.31 -2.33 10.02
C ILE A 249 -13.08 -2.17 8.51
N ALA A 250 -13.30 -0.96 7.97
CA ALA A 250 -13.09 -0.70 6.54
C ALA A 250 -11.61 -0.83 6.12
N GLU A 251 -10.68 -0.50 7.02
CA GLU A 251 -9.23 -0.60 6.80
C GLU A 251 -8.65 -1.97 7.22
N ASP A 252 -9.50 -2.98 7.54
CA ASP A 252 -9.04 -4.29 7.99
C ASP A 252 -8.42 -5.11 6.85
N CYS A 253 -7.10 -5.21 6.87
CA CYS A 253 -6.33 -5.96 5.90
C CYS A 253 -6.37 -7.47 6.11
N GLU A 254 -6.53 -7.92 7.35
CA GLU A 254 -6.39 -9.33 7.70
C GLU A 254 -7.65 -10.11 7.34
N ALA A 255 -8.83 -9.47 7.44
CA ALA A 255 -10.07 -10.04 6.93
C ALA A 255 -9.98 -10.36 5.41
N GLU A 256 -9.40 -9.47 4.60
CA GLU A 256 -9.20 -9.72 3.17
C GLU A 256 -8.10 -10.77 2.90
N ALA A 257 -7.03 -10.76 3.70
CA ALA A 257 -5.96 -11.75 3.61
C ALA A 257 -6.48 -13.18 3.91
N GLU A 258 -7.33 -13.31 4.93
CA GLU A 258 -7.94 -14.59 5.34
C GLU A 258 -8.89 -15.13 4.25
N LYS A 259 -9.69 -14.26 3.62
CA LYS A 259 -10.55 -14.68 2.50
C LYS A 259 -9.73 -15.31 1.37
N VAL A 260 -8.58 -14.74 1.02
CA VAL A 260 -7.69 -15.28 -0.01
C VAL A 260 -7.00 -16.56 0.47
N ALA A 261 -6.56 -16.62 1.72
CA ALA A 261 -5.99 -17.83 2.31
C ALA A 261 -6.97 -19.02 2.21
N ILE A 262 -8.25 -18.79 2.54
CA ILE A 262 -9.31 -19.81 2.41
C ILE A 262 -9.50 -20.22 0.94
N GLN A 263 -9.56 -19.25 0.03
CA GLN A 263 -9.71 -19.51 -1.41
C GLN A 263 -8.56 -20.34 -1.98
N LEU A 264 -7.35 -20.19 -1.43
CA LEU A 264 -6.14 -20.84 -1.92
C LEU A 264 -5.66 -22.02 -1.04
N LYS A 265 -6.43 -22.42 -0.02
CA LYS A 265 -6.04 -23.47 0.95
C LYS A 265 -5.63 -24.80 0.32
N GLY A 266 -6.13 -25.12 -0.88
CA GLY A 266 -5.79 -26.33 -1.62
C GLY A 266 -4.52 -26.24 -2.49
N TYR A 267 -3.90 -25.06 -2.56
CA TYR A 267 -2.73 -24.81 -3.38
C TYR A 267 -1.54 -24.46 -2.49
N SER A 268 -0.62 -25.41 -2.32
CA SER A 268 0.62 -25.19 -1.57
C SER A 268 1.52 -24.18 -2.30
N ASN A 269 2.21 -23.33 -1.52
CA ASN A 269 3.27 -22.43 -2.00
C ASN A 269 2.84 -21.38 -3.02
N ILE A 270 1.55 -21.01 -3.07
CA ILE A 270 1.07 -19.92 -3.93
C ILE A 270 0.93 -18.61 -3.16
N TYR A 271 0.49 -18.63 -1.90
CA TYR A 271 0.12 -17.42 -1.17
C TYR A 271 0.90 -17.29 0.14
N PHE A 272 1.65 -16.19 0.26
CA PHE A 272 2.45 -15.85 1.42
C PHE A 272 1.99 -14.50 1.98
N ARG A 273 1.29 -14.54 3.13
CA ARG A 273 0.92 -13.35 3.89
C ARG A 273 1.97 -13.10 4.96
N LEU A 274 2.69 -11.99 4.86
CA LEU A 274 3.73 -11.59 5.82
C LEU A 274 3.34 -10.25 6.45
N SER A 275 2.97 -10.28 7.73
CA SER A 275 2.51 -9.10 8.49
C SER A 275 2.95 -9.27 9.94
N VAL A 276 3.52 -8.24 10.54
CA VAL A 276 4.05 -8.33 11.92
C VAL A 276 2.92 -8.53 12.94
N ASP A 277 2.91 -9.70 13.59
CA ASP A 277 1.86 -10.15 14.51
C ASP A 277 1.69 -9.29 15.77
N GLN A 278 2.81 -8.83 16.33
CA GLN A 278 2.85 -8.17 17.64
C GLN A 278 3.89 -7.03 17.68
N GLY A 279 3.59 -5.97 18.42
CA GLY A 279 4.44 -4.79 18.60
C GLY A 279 3.99 -3.57 17.78
N MET A 280 3.18 -3.78 16.74
CA MET A 280 2.72 -2.71 15.85
C MET A 280 1.43 -2.01 16.34
N GLN A 281 0.74 -2.57 17.34
CA GLN A 281 -0.61 -2.15 17.70
C GLN A 281 -0.70 -0.74 18.30
N GLY A 282 0.40 -0.26 18.88
CA GLY A 282 0.52 1.07 19.47
C GLY A 282 1.03 2.15 18.51
N ILE A 283 1.38 1.80 17.26
CA ILE A 283 1.95 2.69 16.27
C ILE A 283 0.86 3.18 15.34
N LYS A 284 0.54 4.48 15.37
CA LYS A 284 -0.46 5.07 14.47
C LYS A 284 0.16 5.35 13.09
N GLN A 285 -0.69 5.56 12.10
CA GLN A 285 -0.30 5.79 10.71
C GLN A 285 0.68 6.97 10.50
N ALA A 286 0.75 7.93 11.42
CA ALA A 286 1.58 9.13 11.28
C ALA A 286 2.60 9.34 12.42
N ASP A 287 2.87 8.30 13.23
CA ASP A 287 3.82 8.35 14.36
C ASP A 287 5.28 8.21 13.85
N VAL A 288 5.83 9.25 13.21
CA VAL A 288 7.20 9.24 12.63
C VAL A 288 8.27 8.94 13.67
N GLU A 289 8.06 9.39 14.91
CA GLU A 289 8.95 9.13 16.04
C GLU A 289 9.08 7.63 16.39
N LYS A 290 8.19 6.78 15.86
CA LYS A 290 8.18 5.33 16.10
C LYS A 290 8.77 4.51 14.95
N LEU A 291 9.41 5.12 13.94
CA LEU A 291 10.06 4.36 12.86
C LEU A 291 11.08 3.33 13.39
N ASN A 292 11.86 3.68 14.41
CA ASN A 292 12.80 2.74 15.04
C ASN A 292 12.10 1.54 15.70
N ALA A 293 10.90 1.75 16.27
CA ALA A 293 10.09 0.67 16.81
C ALA A 293 9.58 -0.25 15.69
N VAL A 294 9.17 0.32 14.55
CA VAL A 294 8.78 -0.48 13.36
C VAL A 294 9.94 -1.37 12.91
N ILE A 295 11.16 -0.82 12.82
CA ILE A 295 12.37 -1.59 12.47
C ILE A 295 12.61 -2.72 13.47
N ALA A 296 12.59 -2.42 14.76
CA ALA A 296 12.84 -3.41 15.82
C ALA A 296 11.82 -4.56 15.79
N HIS A 297 10.52 -4.25 15.73
CA HIS A 297 9.46 -5.25 15.72
C HIS A 297 9.48 -6.10 14.43
N THR A 298 9.73 -5.48 13.28
CA THR A 298 9.86 -6.21 12.01
C THR A 298 11.08 -7.14 12.02
N SER A 299 12.20 -6.67 12.57
CA SER A 299 13.42 -7.47 12.67
C SER A 299 13.24 -8.67 13.59
N GLN A 300 12.48 -8.53 14.68
CA GLN A 300 12.14 -9.65 15.57
C GLN A 300 11.18 -10.63 14.90
N TYR A 301 10.17 -10.12 14.18
CA TYR A 301 9.22 -10.94 13.42
C TYR A 301 9.92 -11.84 12.40
N MET A 302 10.86 -11.30 11.61
CA MET A 302 11.59 -12.08 10.60
C MET A 302 12.52 -13.16 11.18
N LYS A 303 12.81 -13.13 12.49
CA LYS A 303 13.61 -14.16 13.20
C LYS A 303 12.75 -15.29 13.77
N MET A 304 11.43 -15.17 13.74
CA MET A 304 10.54 -16.24 14.19
C MET A 304 10.63 -17.43 13.24
N GLU A 305 10.73 -18.65 13.77
CA GLU A 305 10.92 -19.88 12.98
C GLU A 305 9.84 -20.03 11.89
N THR A 306 8.57 -19.81 12.25
CA THR A 306 7.44 -19.87 11.32
C THR A 306 7.58 -18.88 10.17
N VAL A 307 8.11 -17.69 10.43
CA VAL A 307 8.31 -16.63 9.44
C VAL A 307 9.52 -16.94 8.57
N MET A 308 10.60 -17.47 9.13
CA MET A 308 11.77 -17.93 8.37
C MET A 308 11.38 -19.05 7.41
N THR A 309 10.60 -20.04 7.86
CA THR A 309 10.07 -21.11 7.00
C THR A 309 9.21 -20.52 5.87
N ALA A 310 8.29 -19.60 6.18
CA ALA A 310 7.45 -18.95 5.16
C ALA A 310 8.27 -18.16 4.13
N LEU A 311 9.33 -17.46 4.57
CA LEU A 311 10.25 -16.75 3.67
C LEU A 311 11.00 -17.72 2.76
N GLU A 312 11.50 -18.84 3.29
CA GLU A 312 12.19 -19.86 2.47
C GLU A 312 11.25 -20.52 1.45
N GLU A 313 10.02 -20.81 1.83
CA GLU A 313 8.99 -21.33 0.92
C GLU A 313 8.64 -20.31 -0.16
N ALA A 314 8.53 -19.02 0.20
CA ALA A 314 8.30 -17.94 -0.74
C ALA A 314 9.46 -17.79 -1.74
N VAL A 315 10.71 -17.87 -1.27
CA VAL A 315 11.89 -17.87 -2.14
C VAL A 315 11.87 -19.06 -3.09
N ARG A 316 11.53 -20.27 -2.60
CA ARG A 316 11.38 -21.47 -3.44
C ARG A 316 10.29 -21.30 -4.50
N ALA A 317 9.18 -20.65 -4.17
CA ALA A 317 8.09 -20.39 -5.09
C ALA A 317 8.39 -19.32 -6.16
N LEU A 318 9.38 -18.46 -5.93
CA LEU A 318 9.84 -17.42 -6.87
C LEU A 318 10.92 -17.92 -7.85
N LYS A 319 11.40 -19.16 -7.70
CA LYS A 319 12.33 -19.79 -8.65
C LYS A 319 11.59 -20.44 -9.81
#